data_AF-A0A2V9HIL1-F1
#
_entry.id   AF-A0A2V9HIL1-F1
#
_cell.length_a   1.000
_cell.length_b   1.000
_cell.length_c   1.000
_cell.angle_alpha   90.00
_cell.angle_beta   90.00
_cell.angle_gamma   90.00
#
_symmetry.space_group_name_H-M   'P 1'
#
loop_
_entity.id
_entity.type
_entity.pdbx_description
1 polymer ?
#
loop_
_entity_poly.entity_id
_entity_poly.type
_entity_poly.pdbx_seq_one_letter_code
_entity_poly.pdbx_strand_id
1 'polypeptide(L)'
;MTKHDLGASVRARLLNQAHAQKRPFQELLQYYSMERFLYRLSRSRNAEQFVLKGALLLTAWRAPLSRSTMDIDLLGRMSNELEHIHVLIANICELESEPDGIEFDAQSIKVARIKEDAEYEGVRVRLHATLARARIPMQIDIGFGDVVTPAAIEIEYPTLLEFPAPVLRAYPK
;
A
#
# COMPACT_ATOMS: atom_id res chain seq x y z
N MET A 1 -0.34 4.07 -26.45
CA MET A 1 0.80 3.93 -25.53
C MET A 1 0.84 2.49 -25.06
N THR A 2 1.96 1.79 -25.19
CA THR A 2 2.08 0.44 -24.61
C THR A 2 2.26 0.55 -23.09
N LYS A 3 2.00 -0.53 -22.33
CA LYS A 3 2.23 -0.56 -20.88
C LYS A 3 3.68 -0.24 -20.51
N HIS A 4 4.62 -0.66 -21.36
CA HIS A 4 6.05 -0.36 -21.21
C HIS A 4 6.33 1.15 -21.33
N ASP A 5 5.69 1.85 -22.27
CA ASP A 5 5.84 3.30 -22.44
C ASP A 5 5.25 4.06 -21.24
N LEU A 6 4.13 3.58 -20.71
CA LEU A 6 3.50 4.17 -19.53
C LEU A 6 4.37 4.03 -18.28
N GLY A 7 4.86 2.82 -17.98
CA GLY A 7 5.73 2.61 -16.82
C GLY A 7 6.99 3.46 -16.89
N ALA A 8 7.61 3.58 -18.06
CA ALA A 8 8.78 4.43 -18.26
C ALA A 8 8.48 5.92 -18.03
N SER A 9 7.32 6.39 -18.52
CA SER A 9 6.84 7.75 -18.29
C SER A 9 6.60 8.02 -16.80
N VAL A 10 5.87 7.14 -16.11
CA VAL A 10 5.62 7.24 -14.66
C VAL A 10 6.95 7.30 -13.88
N ARG A 11 7.88 6.40 -14.20
CA ARG A 11 9.21 6.37 -13.56
C ARG A 11 9.98 7.69 -13.75
N ALA A 12 9.97 8.24 -14.97
CA ALA A 12 10.62 9.52 -15.25
C ALA A 12 9.97 10.69 -14.50
N ARG A 13 8.63 10.69 -14.39
CA ARG A 13 7.89 11.72 -13.65
C ARG A 13 8.18 11.66 -12.14
N LEU A 14 8.23 10.47 -11.56
CA LEU A 14 8.63 10.26 -10.16
C LEU A 14 10.08 10.73 -9.92
N LEU A 15 10.99 10.51 -10.87
CA LEU A 15 12.37 10.98 -10.78
C LEU A 15 12.45 12.52 -10.76
N ASN A 16 11.70 13.18 -11.65
CA ASN A 16 11.61 14.64 -11.68
C ASN A 16 11.06 15.21 -10.37
N GLN A 17 10.02 14.57 -9.81
CA GLN A 17 9.44 14.95 -8.53
C GLN A 17 10.40 14.74 -7.35
N ALA A 18 11.14 13.63 -7.34
CA ALA A 18 12.17 13.36 -6.34
C ALA A 18 13.25 14.47 -6.35
N HIS A 19 13.73 14.88 -7.53
CA HIS A 19 14.68 15.99 -7.67
C HIS A 19 14.09 17.32 -7.18
N ALA A 20 12.85 17.65 -7.57
CA ALA A 20 12.19 18.90 -7.17
C ALA A 20 11.97 18.98 -5.66
N GLN A 21 11.63 17.86 -5.02
CA GLN A 21 11.41 17.77 -3.57
C GLN A 21 12.70 17.53 -2.77
N LYS A 22 13.86 17.35 -3.44
CA LYS A 22 15.14 16.95 -2.81
C LYS A 22 15.01 15.69 -1.95
N ARG A 23 14.23 14.71 -2.43
CA ARG A 23 13.99 13.43 -1.77
C ARG A 23 14.68 12.29 -2.52
N PRO A 24 15.11 11.21 -1.85
CA PRO A 24 15.63 10.04 -2.52
C PRO A 24 14.64 9.46 -3.53
N PHE A 25 15.06 9.18 -4.76
CA PHE A 25 14.18 8.63 -5.79
C PHE A 25 13.53 7.30 -5.39
N GLN A 26 14.28 6.44 -4.68
CA GLN A 26 13.76 5.17 -4.15
C GLN A 26 12.57 5.36 -3.21
N GLU A 27 12.55 6.46 -2.46
CA GLU A 27 11.43 6.80 -1.58
C GLU A 27 10.15 7.03 -2.39
N LEU A 28 10.22 7.79 -3.49
CA LEU A 28 9.09 8.06 -4.37
C LEU A 28 8.61 6.79 -5.08
N LEU A 29 9.52 5.89 -5.46
CA LEU A 29 9.16 4.57 -5.98
C LEU A 29 8.37 3.75 -4.94
N GLN A 30 8.80 3.78 -3.67
CA GLN A 30 8.11 3.07 -2.59
C GLN A 30 6.72 3.64 -2.35
N TYR A 31 6.60 4.96 -2.17
CA TYR A 31 5.31 5.61 -1.96
C TYR A 31 4.36 5.39 -3.13
N TYR A 32 4.84 5.48 -4.36
CA TYR A 32 4.02 5.18 -5.53
C TYR A 32 3.52 3.74 -5.52
N SER A 33 4.38 2.78 -5.15
CA SER A 33 4.00 1.37 -5.07
C SER A 33 2.96 1.12 -3.99
N MET A 34 3.12 1.73 -2.81
CA MET A 34 2.16 1.64 -1.72
C MET A 34 0.82 2.28 -2.09
N GLU A 35 0.85 3.48 -2.68
CA GLU A 35 -0.32 4.21 -3.14
C GLU A 35 -1.12 3.40 -4.17
N ARG A 36 -0.45 2.79 -5.16
CA ARG A 36 -1.10 1.99 -6.20
C ARG A 36 -1.59 0.63 -5.70
N PHE A 37 -0.97 0.09 -4.65
CA PHE A 37 -1.51 -1.07 -3.93
C PHE A 37 -2.77 -0.68 -3.14
N LEU A 38 -2.72 0.43 -2.39
CA LEU A 38 -3.88 0.94 -1.63
C LEU A 38 -5.05 1.26 -2.56
N TYR A 39 -4.78 1.78 -3.76
CA TYR A 39 -5.82 1.97 -4.78
C TYR A 39 -6.49 0.65 -5.14
N ARG A 40 -5.72 -0.39 -5.49
CA ARG A 40 -6.30 -1.72 -5.78
C ARG A 40 -7.05 -2.29 -4.58
N LEU A 41 -6.50 -2.17 -3.37
CA LEU A 41 -7.19 -2.56 -2.13
C LEU A 41 -8.55 -1.85 -2.00
N SER A 42 -8.60 -0.53 -2.19
CA SER A 42 -9.83 0.26 -2.10
C SER A 42 -10.90 -0.11 -3.13
N ARG A 43 -10.47 -0.66 -4.28
CA ARG A 43 -11.36 -1.13 -5.35
C ARG A 43 -11.72 -2.61 -5.22
N SER A 44 -11.07 -3.33 -4.31
CA SER A 44 -11.30 -4.76 -4.10
C SER A 44 -12.58 -5.01 -3.30
N ARG A 45 -13.14 -6.22 -3.44
CA ARG A 45 -14.27 -6.68 -2.63
C ARG A 45 -13.94 -6.79 -1.13
N ASN A 46 -12.66 -6.73 -0.79
CA ASN A 46 -12.15 -6.86 0.57
C ASN A 46 -11.88 -5.50 1.24
N ALA A 47 -12.12 -4.37 0.56
CA ALA A 47 -11.80 -3.03 1.07
C ALA A 47 -12.32 -2.77 2.49
N GLU A 48 -13.58 -3.12 2.77
CA GLU A 48 -14.23 -2.95 4.07
C GLU A 48 -13.65 -3.81 5.20
N GLN A 49 -12.86 -4.83 4.84
CA GLN A 49 -12.21 -5.70 5.81
C GLN A 49 -10.87 -5.12 6.32
N PHE A 50 -10.42 -3.99 5.77
CA PHE A 50 -9.19 -3.33 6.19
C PHE A 50 -9.45 -1.91 6.69
N VAL A 51 -8.61 -1.48 7.63
CA VAL A 51 -8.51 -0.09 8.04
C VAL A 51 -7.04 0.32 8.00
N LEU A 52 -6.71 1.36 7.25
CA LEU A 52 -5.35 1.91 7.21
C LEU A 52 -4.98 2.51 8.57
N LYS A 53 -3.79 2.16 9.06
CA LYS A 53 -3.20 2.69 10.29
C LYS A 53 -1.73 3.09 10.04
N GLY A 54 -1.04 3.45 11.11
CA GLY A 54 0.41 3.66 11.09
C GLY A 54 0.85 4.91 10.32
N ALA A 55 2.10 4.88 9.86
CA ALA A 55 2.81 6.08 9.42
C ALA A 55 2.29 6.69 8.12
N LEU A 56 1.64 5.90 7.25
CA LEU A 56 1.05 6.41 6.01
C LEU A 56 -0.08 7.42 6.27
N LEU A 57 -0.75 7.36 7.43
CA LEU A 57 -1.75 8.36 7.80
C LEU A 57 -1.17 9.76 7.98
N LEU A 58 0.12 9.88 8.33
CA LEU A 58 0.78 11.19 8.39
C LEU A 58 0.80 11.87 7.01
N THR A 59 0.96 11.09 5.94
CA THR A 59 0.86 11.59 4.57
C THR A 59 -0.55 12.09 4.28
N ALA A 60 -1.58 11.30 4.64
CA ALA A 60 -2.98 11.68 4.46
C ALA A 60 -3.37 12.94 5.24
N TRP A 61 -2.84 13.11 6.47
CA TRP A 61 -3.09 14.26 7.31
C TRP A 61 -2.22 15.48 6.98
N ARG A 62 -1.36 15.38 5.95
CA ARG A 62 -0.37 16.42 5.59
C ARG A 62 0.52 16.82 6.77
N ALA A 63 0.79 15.87 7.65
CA ALA A 63 1.66 16.06 8.80
C ALA A 63 3.14 15.96 8.38
N PRO A 64 4.06 16.64 9.09
CA PRO A 64 5.49 16.47 8.84
C PRO A 64 5.91 15.01 9.02
N LEU A 65 6.52 14.43 7.98
CA LEU A 65 7.12 13.10 8.06
C LEU A 65 8.52 13.22 8.69
N SER A 66 8.69 12.71 9.91
CA SER A 66 10.00 12.70 10.58
C SER A 66 10.99 11.69 9.97
N ARG A 67 10.46 10.64 9.32
CA ARG A 67 11.19 9.63 8.56
C ARG A 67 10.29 9.03 7.48
N SER A 68 10.89 8.48 6.43
CA SER A 68 10.14 7.70 5.44
C SER A 68 9.61 6.40 6.06
N THR A 69 8.33 6.09 5.82
CA THR A 69 7.77 4.75 6.04
C THR A 69 7.92 3.93 4.77
N MET A 70 8.16 2.63 4.92
CA MET A 70 8.45 1.71 3.82
C MET A 70 7.46 0.56 3.73
N ASP A 71 6.42 0.62 4.57
CA ASP A 71 5.46 -0.43 4.88
C ASP A 71 4.04 0.14 4.93
N ILE A 72 3.07 -0.73 4.65
CA ILE A 72 1.65 -0.43 4.80
C ILE A 72 1.18 -1.12 6.08
N ASP A 73 0.74 -0.34 7.07
CA ASP A 73 0.10 -0.88 8.26
C ASP A 73 -1.43 -0.91 8.10
N LEU A 74 -2.04 -2.08 8.26
CA LEU A 74 -3.48 -2.28 8.20
C LEU A 74 -3.99 -2.95 9.49
N LEU A 75 -5.22 -2.66 9.85
CA LEU A 75 -6.02 -3.50 10.74
C LEU A 75 -6.94 -4.38 9.90
N GLY A 76 -6.85 -5.69 10.09
CA GLY A 76 -7.72 -6.68 9.46
C GLY A 76 -8.96 -7.01 10.29
N ARG A 77 -10.11 -7.17 9.62
CA ARG A 77 -11.41 -7.58 10.19
C ARG A 77 -11.88 -8.94 9.65
N MET A 78 -10.91 -9.81 9.38
CA MET A 78 -11.09 -11.14 8.81
C MET A 78 -10.28 -12.18 9.61
N SER A 79 -10.31 -13.44 9.18
CA SER A 79 -9.42 -14.48 9.72
C SER A 79 -7.95 -14.10 9.49
N ASN A 80 -7.12 -14.33 10.50
CA ASN A 80 -5.67 -14.12 10.42
C ASN A 80 -4.92 -15.35 9.88
N GLU A 81 -5.62 -16.34 9.33
CA GLU A 81 -5.00 -17.51 8.71
C GLU A 81 -4.09 -17.13 7.52
N LEU A 82 -2.87 -17.66 7.50
CA LEU A 82 -1.85 -17.25 6.51
C LEU A 82 -2.29 -17.53 5.07
N GLU A 83 -2.95 -18.66 4.82
CA GLU A 83 -3.47 -19.00 3.49
C GLU A 83 -4.59 -18.05 3.05
N HIS A 84 -5.49 -17.70 3.98
CA HIS A 84 -6.55 -16.73 3.71
C HIS A 84 -5.96 -15.36 3.33
N ILE A 85 -4.98 -14.88 4.10
CA ILE A 85 -4.28 -13.62 3.80
C ILE A 85 -3.50 -13.69 2.49
N HIS A 86 -2.84 -14.82 2.19
CA HIS A 86 -2.14 -15.01 0.92
C HIS A 86 -3.09 -14.85 -0.27
N VAL A 87 -4.19 -15.59 -0.29
CA VAL A 87 -5.21 -15.53 -1.35
C VAL A 87 -5.79 -14.12 -1.48
N LEU A 88 -6.09 -13.48 -0.36
CA LEU A 88 -6.62 -12.13 -0.35
C LEU A 88 -5.64 -11.14 -1.01
N ILE A 89 -4.37 -11.14 -0.60
CA ILE A 89 -3.37 -10.22 -1.14
C ILE A 89 -3.11 -10.51 -2.62
N ALA A 90 -3.08 -11.79 -3.02
CA ALA A 90 -2.97 -12.17 -4.43
C ALA A 90 -4.11 -11.57 -5.27
N ASN A 91 -5.35 -11.69 -4.80
CA ASN A 91 -6.53 -11.10 -5.47
C ASN A 91 -6.42 -9.58 -5.60
N ILE A 92 -5.84 -8.89 -4.61
CA ILE A 92 -5.60 -7.43 -4.69
C ILE A 92 -4.52 -7.11 -5.74
N CYS A 93 -3.43 -7.89 -5.76
CA CYS A 93 -2.34 -7.71 -6.73
C CYS A 93 -2.81 -7.90 -8.18
N GLU A 94 -3.70 -8.87 -8.39
CA GLU A 94 -4.24 -9.27 -9.69
C GLU A 94 -5.46 -8.45 -10.12
N LEU A 95 -5.97 -7.55 -9.26
CA LEU A 95 -7.12 -6.72 -9.57
C LEU A 95 -6.83 -5.83 -10.78
N GLU A 96 -7.65 -5.99 -11.83
CA GLU A 96 -7.61 -5.13 -13.00
C GLU A 96 -7.96 -3.69 -12.59
N SER A 97 -7.12 -2.76 -13.01
CA SER A 97 -7.22 -1.34 -12.72
C SER A 97 -6.85 -0.53 -13.96
N GLU A 98 -7.21 0.75 -13.96
CA GLU A 98 -6.72 1.67 -14.98
C GLU A 98 -5.19 1.59 -15.07
N PRO A 99 -4.62 1.56 -16.29
CA PRO A 99 -3.18 1.45 -16.44
C PRO A 99 -2.44 2.56 -15.68
N ASP A 100 -1.62 2.14 -14.71
CA ASP A 100 -0.80 3.01 -13.85
C ASP A 100 0.70 2.66 -13.95
N GLY A 101 1.06 1.78 -14.89
CA GLY A 101 2.44 1.44 -15.22
C GLY A 101 3.17 0.57 -14.19
N ILE A 102 2.54 0.23 -13.06
CA ILE A 102 3.09 -0.66 -12.04
C ILE A 102 2.49 -2.06 -12.16
N GLU A 103 3.29 -3.06 -11.80
CA GLU A 103 2.90 -4.47 -11.76
C GLU A 103 3.21 -5.04 -10.38
N PHE A 104 2.28 -5.78 -9.78
CA PHE A 104 2.50 -6.51 -8.53
C PHE A 104 2.69 -8.00 -8.84
N ASP A 105 3.76 -8.58 -8.29
CA ASP A 105 4.08 -9.99 -8.49
C ASP A 105 3.43 -10.84 -7.39
N ALA A 106 2.24 -11.37 -7.69
CA ALA A 106 1.49 -12.25 -6.79
C ALA A 106 2.23 -13.56 -6.48
N GLN A 107 3.12 -14.04 -7.38
CA GLN A 107 3.91 -15.24 -7.14
C GLN A 107 5.04 -15.01 -6.13
N SER A 108 5.39 -13.75 -5.88
CA SER A 108 6.42 -13.38 -4.90
C SER A 108 5.90 -13.22 -3.47
N ILE A 109 4.59 -13.38 -3.25
CA ILE A 109 3.95 -13.19 -1.95
C ILE A 109 4.52 -14.20 -0.94
N LYS A 110 4.98 -13.68 0.19
CA LYS A 110 5.39 -14.44 1.37
C LYS A 110 4.62 -13.92 2.57
N VAL A 111 3.91 -14.81 3.25
CA VAL A 111 3.09 -14.49 4.43
C VAL A 111 3.69 -15.17 5.66
N ALA A 112 3.83 -14.43 6.75
CA ALA A 112 4.37 -14.95 8.00
C ALA A 112 3.67 -14.32 9.21
N ARG A 113 3.60 -15.07 10.30
CA ARG A 113 3.17 -14.55 11.60
C ARG A 113 4.19 -13.54 12.12
N ILE A 114 3.69 -12.46 12.72
CA ILE A 114 4.48 -11.53 13.51
C ILE A 114 3.81 -11.37 14.88
N LYS A 115 4.60 -11.33 15.94
CA LYS A 115 4.09 -10.94 17.26
C LYS A 115 4.03 -9.43 17.30
N GLU A 116 2.83 -8.88 17.30
CA GLU A 116 2.57 -7.57 17.89
C GLU A 116 2.29 -7.81 19.38
N ASP A 117 2.56 -6.84 20.25
CA ASP A 117 2.41 -6.94 21.72
C ASP A 117 0.94 -7.07 22.20
N ALA A 118 0.07 -7.69 21.39
CA ALA A 118 -1.36 -7.87 21.58
C ALA A 118 -1.73 -9.36 21.76
N GLU A 119 -2.96 -9.62 22.21
CA GLU A 119 -3.50 -10.98 22.37
C GLU A 119 -3.60 -11.77 21.04
N TYR A 120 -3.47 -11.09 19.89
CA TYR A 120 -3.58 -11.69 18.55
C TYR A 120 -2.28 -11.57 17.76
N GLU A 121 -1.85 -12.68 17.13
CA GLU A 121 -0.72 -12.66 16.20
C GLU A 121 -1.07 -11.89 14.93
N GLY A 122 -0.29 -10.85 14.65
CA GLY A 122 -0.30 -10.13 13.39
C GLY A 122 0.23 -10.97 12.24
N VAL A 123 0.01 -10.48 11.02
CA VAL A 123 0.49 -11.12 9.79
C VAL A 123 1.28 -10.11 8.97
N ARG A 124 2.52 -10.48 8.62
CA ARG A 124 3.36 -9.73 7.70
C ARG A 124 3.33 -10.38 6.34
N VAL A 125 3.10 -9.56 5.33
CA VAL A 125 3.15 -9.93 3.92
C VAL A 125 4.31 -9.21 3.26
N ARG A 126 5.11 -9.94 2.50
CA ARG A 126 6.15 -9.39 1.63
C ARG A 126 5.90 -9.80 0.19
N LEU A 127 6.07 -8.86 -0.73
CA LEU A 127 5.93 -9.07 -2.16
C LEU A 127 6.82 -8.09 -2.93
N HIS A 128 6.84 -8.19 -4.25
CA HIS A 128 7.52 -7.24 -5.12
C HIS A 128 6.54 -6.56 -6.05
N ALA A 129 6.78 -5.27 -6.27
CA ALA A 129 6.22 -4.54 -7.40
C ALA A 129 7.32 -4.25 -8.43
N THR A 130 6.91 -3.99 -9.67
CA THR A 130 7.81 -3.59 -10.77
C THR A 130 7.28 -2.35 -11.46
N LEU A 131 8.14 -1.33 -11.61
CA LEU A 131 7.87 -0.13 -12.39
C LEU A 131 9.02 0.11 -13.38
N ALA A 132 8.76 -0.05 -14.68
CA ALA A 132 9.77 0.12 -15.74
C ALA A 132 11.13 -0.53 -15.41
N ARG A 133 11.09 -1.84 -15.09
CA ARG A 133 12.21 -2.70 -14.69
C ARG A 133 12.78 -2.46 -13.28
N ALA A 134 12.38 -1.39 -12.60
CA ALA A 134 12.74 -1.22 -11.19
C ALA A 134 11.91 -2.19 -10.34
N ARG A 135 12.59 -3.14 -9.67
CA ARG A 135 11.96 -4.05 -8.71
C ARG A 135 11.92 -3.39 -7.33
N ILE A 136 10.74 -3.31 -6.75
CA ILE A 136 10.46 -2.56 -5.52
C ILE A 136 9.93 -3.55 -4.48
N PRO A 137 10.68 -3.85 -3.41
CA PRO A 137 10.20 -4.71 -2.34
C PRO A 137 9.09 -3.99 -1.54
N MET A 138 8.04 -4.71 -1.19
CA MET A 138 6.92 -4.20 -0.42
C MET A 138 6.70 -5.03 0.84
N GLN A 139 6.27 -4.34 1.89
CA GLN A 139 5.86 -4.94 3.15
C GLN A 139 4.47 -4.41 3.52
N ILE A 140 3.59 -5.30 3.93
CA ILE A 140 2.27 -5.00 4.45
C ILE A 140 2.14 -5.73 5.77
N ASP A 141 1.92 -4.99 6.85
CA ASP A 141 1.72 -5.53 8.18
C ASP A 141 0.24 -5.39 8.56
N ILE A 142 -0.36 -6.50 8.96
CA ILE A 142 -1.79 -6.61 9.26
C ILE A 142 -1.91 -7.00 10.73
N GLY A 143 -2.37 -6.06 11.55
CA GLY A 143 -2.80 -6.32 12.92
C GLY A 143 -4.24 -6.83 12.97
N PHE A 144 -4.64 -7.43 14.09
CA PHE A 144 -5.98 -7.99 14.29
C PHE A 144 -6.46 -7.74 15.71
N GLY A 145 -7.79 -7.70 15.91
CA GLY A 145 -8.40 -7.62 17.25
C GLY A 145 -8.49 -6.22 17.85
N ASP A 146 -7.88 -5.21 17.25
CA ASP A 146 -7.94 -3.83 17.76
C ASP A 146 -9.36 -3.25 17.66
N VAL A 147 -9.84 -2.64 18.75
CA VAL A 147 -11.04 -1.79 18.75
C VAL A 147 -10.64 -0.39 18.30
N VAL A 148 -11.14 0.03 17.14
CA VAL A 148 -10.86 1.38 16.60
C VAL A 148 -11.74 2.41 17.30
N THR A 149 -11.13 3.24 18.16
CA THR A 149 -11.81 4.32 18.87
C THR A 149 -11.00 5.63 18.73
N PRO A 150 -11.60 6.73 18.24
CA PRO A 150 -12.94 6.84 17.64
C PRO A 150 -13.12 5.97 16.39
N ALA A 151 -14.37 5.78 15.93
CA ALA A 151 -14.67 4.90 14.81
C ALA A 151 -13.87 5.26 13.54
N ALA A 152 -13.42 4.24 12.80
CA ALA A 152 -12.70 4.42 11.53
C ALA A 152 -13.53 5.22 10.53
N ILE A 153 -12.90 6.21 9.91
CA ILE A 153 -13.48 7.12 8.91
C ILE A 153 -12.99 6.77 7.50
N GLU A 154 -13.76 7.12 6.49
CA GLU A 154 -13.29 7.07 5.11
C GLU A 154 -12.35 8.25 4.83
N ILE A 155 -11.24 8.00 4.15
CA ILE A 155 -10.30 9.02 3.69
C ILE A 155 -10.01 8.85 2.20
N GLU A 156 -9.70 9.96 1.55
CA GLU A 156 -9.03 9.97 0.25
C GLU A 156 -7.51 10.06 0.49
N TYR A 157 -6.77 9.00 0.15
CA TYR A 157 -5.33 8.96 0.32
C TYR A 157 -4.63 9.76 -0.79
N PRO A 158 -3.67 10.64 -0.48
CA PRO A 158 -3.06 11.54 -1.46
C PRO A 158 -2.25 10.77 -2.50
N THR A 159 -2.24 11.28 -3.74
CA THR A 159 -1.48 10.69 -4.85
C THR A 159 -0.24 11.51 -5.23
N LEU A 160 0.80 10.82 -5.68
CA LEU A 160 2.03 11.45 -6.16
C LEU A 160 1.90 12.02 -7.57
N LEU A 161 1.13 11.35 -8.43
CA LEU A 161 0.85 11.72 -9.83
C LEU A 161 -0.67 11.75 -10.06
N GLU A 162 -1.13 12.15 -11.24
CA GLU A 162 -2.56 12.27 -11.57
C GLU A 162 -3.18 10.90 -11.91
N PHE A 163 -3.22 10.03 -10.90
CA PHE A 163 -3.99 8.79 -10.91
C PHE A 163 -5.15 8.89 -9.92
N PRO A 164 -6.21 8.07 -10.08
CA PRO A 164 -7.30 8.03 -9.11
C PRO A 164 -6.78 7.73 -7.70
N ALA A 165 -7.29 8.50 -6.73
CA ALA A 165 -6.92 8.37 -5.34
C ALA A 165 -7.51 7.09 -4.71
N PRO A 166 -6.77 6.41 -3.81
CA PRO A 166 -7.34 5.38 -2.96
C PRO A 166 -8.39 5.99 -2.01
N VAL A 167 -9.58 5.38 -1.94
CA VAL A 167 -10.63 5.77 -0.99
C VAL A 167 -10.89 4.61 -0.05
N LEU A 168 -10.44 4.70 1.20
CA LEU A 168 -10.47 3.57 2.13
C LEU A 168 -10.70 4.01 3.57
N ARG A 169 -11.09 3.05 4.41
CA ARG A 169 -11.21 3.27 5.85
C ARG A 169 -9.84 3.46 6.48
N ALA A 170 -9.75 4.40 7.41
CA ALA A 170 -8.54 4.73 8.14
C ALA A 170 -8.84 5.05 9.60
N TYR A 171 -7.81 4.98 10.45
CA TYR A 171 -7.89 5.54 11.79
C TYR A 171 -8.12 7.06 11.69
N PRO A 172 -8.99 7.63 12.54
CA PRO A 172 -9.19 9.07 12.58
C PRO A 172 -7.93 9.78 13.10
N LYS A 173 -7.84 11.09 12.80
CA LYS A 173 -6.79 11.97 13.31
C LYS A 173 -6.91 12.19 14.81
#